data_AF-A0A1C4Z0I1-F1
#
_entry.id   AF-A0A1C4Z0I1-F1
#
_cell.length_a   1.000
_cell.length_b   1.000
_cell.length_c   1.000
_cell.angle_alpha   90.00
_cell.angle_beta   90.00
_cell.angle_gamma   90.00
#
_symmetry.space_group_name_H-M   'P 1'
#
loop_
_entity.id
_entity.type
_entity.pdbx_description
1 polymer ?
#
loop_
_entity_poly.entity_id
_entity_poly.type
_entity_poly.pdbx_seq_one_letter_code
_entity_poly.pdbx_strand_id
1 'polypeptide(L)'
;MIEIGAQVDLSHPPERVWLALTDRELLGRWFAEAETPEGVPDRLVLHTAGLPGFGADVEVEVTDRQDPERLVLACDEAGRLSEVTCDVTATTQGCRLEVREVTTHGGWSVEQQKPREQQLRQALTVRLPAILDWLAFQQVDLRRGDGGMTTELPLVGASRNGPARARRRTVAAVLVGLAVLGGSAAWLALPVGGKQSAAPPAPASPSPSVTAVAVTATPRATTSVRPSRTATSPTARPSRTPSGKPTPTATAAVPPPPPPPLTARYETDSSRLFGYTGEVVVGNPAATPAASWAVVVTFADGSTVDDVEGAESRQDGRSITFTGAALPAGGSQTFRFDVRDNRPKARTPESCTVGGNPCTGL
;
A
#
# COMPACT_ATOMS: atom_id res chain seq x y z
N MET A 1 -22.04 -0.57 -30.51
CA MET A 1 -20.59 -0.81 -30.68
C MET A 1 -20.14 -1.50 -29.40
N ILE A 2 -19.39 -2.61 -29.50
CA ILE A 2 -19.19 -3.58 -28.39
C ILE A 2 -17.78 -3.57 -27.81
N GLU A 3 -16.95 -2.60 -28.21
CA GLU A 3 -15.52 -2.60 -27.94
C GLU A 3 -15.04 -1.22 -27.52
N ILE A 4 -14.19 -1.20 -26.49
CA ILE A 4 -13.45 -0.04 -25.99
C ILE A 4 -11.99 -0.47 -25.89
N GLY A 5 -11.05 0.40 -26.26
CA GLY A 5 -9.63 0.09 -26.16
C GLY A 5 -8.76 1.31 -25.93
N ALA A 6 -7.62 1.10 -25.31
CA ALA A 6 -6.62 2.13 -25.09
C ALA A 6 -5.22 1.53 -25.20
N GLN A 7 -4.29 2.32 -25.74
CA GLN A 7 -2.90 1.91 -25.95
C GLN A 7 -1.97 3.00 -25.45
N VAL A 8 -0.89 2.59 -24.77
CA VAL A 8 0.13 3.50 -24.23
C VAL A 8 1.54 2.92 -24.38
N ASP A 9 2.51 3.77 -24.71
CA ASP A 9 3.93 3.45 -24.67
C ASP A 9 4.50 3.87 -23.31
N LEU A 10 5.18 2.95 -22.64
CA LEU A 10 5.70 3.12 -21.28
C LEU A 10 7.22 2.92 -21.30
N SER A 11 7.96 3.89 -20.71
CA SER A 11 9.43 3.84 -20.58
C SER A 11 9.87 2.96 -19.40
N HIS A 12 9.24 1.80 -19.24
CA HIS A 12 9.47 0.84 -18.16
C HIS A 12 9.58 -0.58 -18.73
N PRO A 13 10.29 -1.48 -18.05
CA PRO A 13 10.40 -2.86 -18.50
C PRO A 13 9.07 -3.60 -18.31
N PRO A 14 8.75 -4.60 -19.16
CA PRO A 14 7.48 -5.33 -19.13
C PRO A 14 7.12 -5.89 -17.74
N GLU A 15 8.11 -6.38 -16.99
CA GLU A 15 7.92 -7.01 -15.68
C GLU A 15 7.38 -6.02 -14.65
N ARG A 16 7.76 -4.74 -14.75
CA ARG A 16 7.26 -3.69 -13.84
C ARG A 16 5.82 -3.33 -14.18
N VAL A 17 5.49 -3.26 -15.46
CA VAL A 17 4.11 -3.01 -15.91
C VAL A 17 3.22 -4.18 -15.51
N TRP A 18 3.70 -5.40 -15.69
CA TRP A 18 3.01 -6.61 -15.29
C TRP A 18 2.71 -6.66 -13.79
N LEU A 19 3.68 -6.26 -12.95
CA LEU A 19 3.47 -6.13 -11.51
C LEU A 19 2.33 -5.13 -11.20
N ALA A 20 2.31 -3.97 -11.88
CA ALA A 20 1.26 -2.97 -11.68
C ALA A 20 -0.13 -3.42 -12.16
N LEU A 21 -0.20 -4.35 -13.14
CA LEU A 21 -1.45 -4.92 -13.65
C LEU A 21 -1.99 -6.06 -12.78
N THR A 22 -1.12 -6.82 -12.11
CA THR A 22 -1.50 -8.04 -11.39
C THR A 22 -1.50 -7.89 -9.87
N ASP A 23 -0.79 -6.90 -9.33
CA ASP A 23 -0.81 -6.59 -7.91
C ASP A 23 -2.03 -5.73 -7.53
N ARG A 24 -2.82 -6.22 -6.58
CA ARG A 24 -4.08 -5.60 -6.15
C ARG A 24 -3.89 -4.24 -5.49
N GLU A 25 -2.83 -4.08 -4.70
CA GLU A 25 -2.57 -2.82 -4.00
C GLU A 25 -2.07 -1.75 -4.98
N LEU A 26 -1.31 -2.15 -6.01
CA LEU A 26 -0.95 -1.25 -7.10
C LEU A 26 -2.17 -0.89 -7.95
N LEU A 27 -3.03 -1.86 -8.32
CA LEU A 27 -4.29 -1.60 -9.02
C LEU A 27 -5.15 -0.55 -8.31
N GLY A 28 -5.27 -0.65 -6.98
CA GLY A 28 -5.96 0.34 -6.14
C GLY A 28 -5.42 1.76 -6.24
N ARG A 29 -4.12 1.91 -6.52
CA ARG A 29 -3.47 3.23 -6.58
C ARG A 29 -3.61 3.91 -7.93
N TRP A 30 -3.67 3.16 -9.03
CA TRP A 30 -3.74 3.77 -10.37
C TRP A 30 -5.09 3.62 -11.06
N PHE A 31 -5.91 2.64 -10.69
CA PHE A 31 -7.20 2.37 -11.33
C PHE A 31 -8.38 2.40 -10.35
N ALA A 32 -8.58 1.31 -9.61
CA ALA A 32 -9.70 1.08 -8.69
C ALA A 32 -9.27 0.08 -7.60
N GLU A 33 -9.79 0.25 -6.39
CA GLU A 33 -9.51 -0.66 -5.27
C GLU A 33 -9.96 -2.08 -5.61
N ALA A 34 -9.16 -3.05 -5.19
CA ALA A 34 -9.23 -4.44 -5.63
C ALA A 34 -9.31 -5.36 -4.40
N GLU A 35 -10.45 -6.00 -4.18
CA GLU A 35 -10.69 -6.91 -3.06
C GLU A 35 -10.86 -8.35 -3.55
N THR A 36 -10.36 -9.32 -2.79
CA THR A 36 -10.64 -10.74 -3.08
C THR A 36 -11.76 -11.20 -2.17
N PRO A 37 -12.91 -11.64 -2.72
CA PRO A 37 -13.98 -12.18 -1.91
C PRO A 37 -13.52 -13.42 -1.14
N GLU A 38 -14.01 -13.57 0.08
CA GLU A 38 -13.64 -14.68 0.95
C GLU A 38 -13.92 -16.03 0.29
N GLY A 39 -12.89 -16.88 0.21
CA GLY A 39 -13.01 -18.26 -0.26
C GLY A 39 -12.86 -18.50 -1.76
N VAL A 40 -12.61 -17.47 -2.59
CA VAL A 40 -12.37 -17.63 -4.03
C VAL A 40 -11.11 -16.88 -4.47
N PRO A 41 -9.93 -17.53 -4.49
CA PRO A 41 -8.64 -16.85 -4.73
C PRO A 41 -8.50 -16.27 -6.14
N ASP A 42 -9.22 -16.82 -7.12
CA ASP A 42 -9.12 -16.44 -8.54
C ASP A 42 -10.18 -15.40 -8.96
N ARG A 43 -10.99 -14.92 -8.00
CA ARG A 43 -11.91 -13.80 -8.19
C ARG A 43 -11.43 -12.54 -7.49
N LEU A 44 -11.77 -11.43 -8.09
CA LEU A 44 -11.50 -10.10 -7.59
C LEU A 44 -12.75 -9.25 -7.79
N VAL A 45 -13.04 -8.35 -6.84
CA VAL A 45 -14.01 -7.28 -7.01
C VAL A 45 -13.24 -5.98 -7.16
N LEU A 46 -13.44 -5.29 -8.27
CA LEU A 46 -12.93 -3.95 -8.49
C LEU A 46 -14.00 -2.94 -8.09
N HIS A 47 -13.69 -2.08 -7.13
CA HIS A 47 -14.60 -1.02 -6.65
C HIS A 47 -14.63 0.15 -7.63
N THR A 48 -15.33 -0.06 -8.74
CA THR A 48 -15.48 0.90 -9.84
C THR A 48 -16.77 1.71 -9.75
N ALA A 49 -17.66 1.42 -8.80
CA ALA A 49 -18.89 2.18 -8.62
C ALA A 49 -18.59 3.68 -8.44
N GLY A 50 -19.23 4.50 -9.28
CA GLY A 50 -19.04 5.96 -9.27
C GLY A 50 -17.88 6.45 -10.15
N LEU A 51 -17.09 5.57 -10.76
CA LEU A 51 -16.14 5.97 -11.81
C LEU A 51 -16.90 6.31 -13.11
N PRO A 52 -16.41 7.28 -13.90
CA PRO A 52 -17.04 7.64 -15.17
C PRO A 52 -17.17 6.43 -16.11
N GLY A 53 -18.41 6.10 -16.51
CA GLY A 53 -18.70 4.98 -17.39
C GLY A 53 -18.85 3.61 -16.71
N PHE A 54 -18.86 3.57 -15.37
CA PHE A 54 -19.13 2.37 -14.58
C PHE A 54 -20.43 2.55 -13.79
N GLY A 55 -21.33 1.57 -13.90
CA GLY A 55 -22.63 1.58 -13.21
C GLY A 55 -22.64 0.78 -11.90
N ALA A 56 -21.63 -0.06 -11.68
CA ALA A 56 -21.48 -0.90 -10.50
C ALA A 56 -20.00 -1.25 -10.29
N ASP A 57 -19.72 -1.94 -9.19
CA ASP A 57 -18.45 -2.65 -9.02
C ASP A 57 -18.37 -3.80 -10.02
N VAL A 58 -17.16 -4.11 -10.45
CA VAL A 58 -16.90 -5.13 -11.47
C VAL A 58 -16.31 -6.36 -10.79
N GLU A 59 -17.02 -7.48 -10.87
CA GLU A 59 -16.44 -8.78 -10.53
C GLU A 59 -15.52 -9.21 -11.67
N VAL A 60 -14.34 -9.70 -11.33
CA VAL A 60 -13.27 -10.06 -12.26
C VAL A 60 -12.79 -11.47 -11.97
N GLU A 61 -12.66 -12.27 -13.02
CA GLU A 61 -12.10 -13.60 -12.99
C GLU A 61 -10.97 -13.69 -14.02
N VAL A 62 -9.81 -14.20 -13.63
CA VAL A 62 -8.66 -14.34 -14.54
C VAL A 62 -8.86 -15.59 -15.39
N THR A 63 -9.01 -15.43 -16.70
CA THR A 63 -9.28 -16.54 -17.64
C THR A 63 -8.04 -17.02 -18.38
N ASP A 64 -7.09 -16.12 -18.67
CA ASP A 64 -5.79 -16.46 -19.24
C ASP A 64 -4.69 -15.58 -18.65
N ARG A 65 -3.51 -16.17 -18.42
CA ARG A 65 -2.35 -15.48 -17.84
C ARG A 65 -1.06 -16.03 -18.43
N GLN A 66 -0.38 -15.19 -19.18
CA GLN A 66 0.93 -15.45 -19.78
C GLN A 66 1.89 -14.37 -19.31
N ASP A 67 2.69 -14.72 -18.32
CA ASP A 67 3.59 -13.79 -17.62
C ASP A 67 4.85 -13.49 -18.48
N PRO A 68 5.21 -12.22 -18.80
CA PRO A 68 4.53 -10.95 -18.55
C PRO A 68 3.77 -10.38 -19.77
N GLU A 69 3.48 -11.19 -20.79
CA GLU A 69 3.06 -10.75 -22.13
C GLU A 69 1.55 -10.53 -22.27
N ARG A 70 0.69 -11.30 -21.57
CA ARG A 70 -0.77 -11.25 -21.77
C ARG A 70 -1.57 -11.64 -20.55
N LEU A 71 -2.59 -10.85 -20.23
CA LEU A 71 -3.59 -11.13 -19.20
C LEU A 71 -5.00 -10.99 -19.80
N VAL A 72 -5.85 -11.99 -19.60
CA VAL A 72 -7.26 -11.95 -20.02
C VAL A 72 -8.15 -12.12 -18.79
N LEU A 73 -9.15 -11.26 -18.70
CA LEU A 73 -10.06 -11.14 -17.57
C LEU A 73 -11.50 -11.25 -18.07
N ALA A 74 -12.29 -12.12 -17.47
CA ALA A 74 -13.73 -12.07 -17.57
C ALA A 74 -14.26 -11.10 -16.51
N CYS A 75 -15.10 -10.16 -16.94
CA CYS A 75 -15.65 -9.11 -16.10
C CYS A 75 -17.17 -9.21 -16.06
N ASP A 76 -17.78 -9.08 -14.89
CA ASP A 76 -19.22 -8.96 -14.68
C ASP A 76 -19.53 -7.64 -13.97
N GLU A 77 -20.21 -6.74 -14.68
CA GLU A 77 -20.72 -5.48 -14.14
C GLU A 77 -22.25 -5.54 -14.04
N ALA A 78 -22.76 -6.00 -12.90
CA ALA A 78 -24.20 -6.12 -12.63
C ALA A 78 -24.97 -6.90 -13.71
N GLY A 79 -24.41 -8.03 -14.15
CA GLY A 79 -24.94 -8.91 -15.19
C GLY A 79 -24.52 -8.56 -16.62
N ARG A 80 -23.76 -7.48 -16.82
CA ARG A 80 -23.11 -7.18 -18.11
C ARG A 80 -21.75 -7.86 -18.12
N LEU A 81 -21.60 -8.83 -19.02
CA LEU A 81 -20.35 -9.58 -19.15
C LEU A 81 -19.47 -8.94 -20.23
N SER A 82 -18.21 -8.70 -19.88
CA SER A 82 -17.17 -8.27 -20.81
C SER A 82 -15.90 -9.10 -20.63
N GLU A 83 -15.06 -9.07 -21.66
CA GLU A 83 -13.71 -9.63 -21.64
C GLU A 83 -12.73 -8.48 -21.78
N VAL A 84 -11.80 -8.36 -20.82
CA VAL A 84 -10.69 -7.41 -20.87
C VAL A 84 -9.42 -8.16 -21.19
N THR A 85 -8.76 -7.78 -22.28
CA THR A 85 -7.43 -8.27 -22.65
C THR A 85 -6.41 -7.17 -22.45
N CYS A 86 -5.32 -7.49 -21.74
CA CYS A 86 -4.14 -6.65 -21.59
C CYS A 86 -2.96 -7.34 -22.26
N ASP A 87 -2.41 -6.72 -23.30
CA ASP A 87 -1.20 -7.18 -24.00
C ASP A 87 -0.02 -6.26 -23.68
N VAL A 88 1.09 -6.83 -23.23
CA VAL A 88 2.34 -6.12 -22.92
C VAL A 88 3.41 -6.57 -23.92
N THR A 89 3.78 -5.67 -24.83
CA THR A 89 4.81 -5.94 -25.84
C THR A 89 6.09 -5.19 -25.51
N ALA A 90 7.21 -5.89 -25.36
CA ALA A 90 8.51 -5.26 -25.16
C ALA A 90 8.89 -4.38 -26.37
N THR A 91 9.45 -3.19 -26.12
CA THR A 91 9.95 -2.27 -27.15
C THR A 91 11.40 -1.91 -26.86
N THR A 92 12.05 -1.20 -27.78
CA THR A 92 13.44 -0.74 -27.59
C THR A 92 13.57 0.30 -26.46
N GLN A 93 12.50 0.99 -26.09
CA GLN A 93 12.49 2.06 -25.08
C GLN A 93 11.78 1.66 -23.78
N GLY A 94 11.23 0.44 -23.69
CA GLY A 94 10.44 -0.02 -22.56
C GLY A 94 9.43 -1.07 -23.02
N CYS A 95 8.14 -0.76 -22.93
CA CYS A 95 7.09 -1.62 -23.45
C CYS A 95 5.87 -0.83 -23.94
N ARG A 96 5.04 -1.48 -24.74
CA ARG A 96 3.72 -1.01 -25.18
C ARG A 96 2.67 -1.83 -24.44
N LEU A 97 1.73 -1.15 -23.80
CA LEU A 97 0.55 -1.76 -23.17
C LEU A 97 -0.67 -1.44 -24.02
N GLU A 98 -1.38 -2.49 -24.44
CA GLU A 98 -2.69 -2.40 -25.09
C GLU A 98 -3.73 -3.03 -24.17
N VAL A 99 -4.81 -2.30 -23.89
CA VAL A 99 -5.95 -2.79 -23.11
C VAL A 99 -7.19 -2.69 -23.98
N ARG A 100 -7.89 -3.82 -24.13
CA ARG A 100 -9.08 -3.97 -24.95
C ARG A 100 -10.19 -4.59 -24.13
N GLU A 101 -11.35 -3.95 -24.08
CA GLU A 101 -12.54 -4.46 -23.44
C GLU A 101 -13.63 -4.73 -24.49
N VAL A 102 -14.14 -5.96 -24.53
CA VAL A 102 -15.19 -6.38 -25.46
C VAL A 102 -16.39 -6.90 -24.67
N THR A 103 -17.58 -6.35 -24.89
CA THR A 103 -18.79 -6.87 -24.24
C THR A 103 -19.22 -8.20 -24.89
N THR A 104 -19.35 -9.26 -24.08
CA THR A 104 -19.80 -10.59 -24.51
C THR A 104 -21.29 -10.79 -24.25
N HIS A 105 -21.82 -10.21 -23.17
CA HIS A 105 -23.25 -10.20 -22.85
C HIS A 105 -23.70 -8.84 -22.30
N GLY A 106 -24.82 -8.33 -22.82
CA GLY A 106 -25.24 -6.95 -22.60
C GLY A 106 -24.56 -5.98 -23.57
N GLY A 107 -24.67 -4.68 -23.29
CA GLY A 107 -24.04 -3.65 -24.11
C GLY A 107 -23.97 -2.33 -23.36
N TRP A 108 -22.99 -1.50 -23.72
CA TRP A 108 -22.89 -0.15 -23.18
C TRP A 108 -23.84 0.80 -23.91
N SER A 109 -24.45 1.71 -23.16
CA SER A 109 -25.09 2.86 -23.77
C SER A 109 -24.04 3.81 -24.36
N VAL A 110 -24.46 4.64 -25.32
CA VAL A 110 -23.57 5.67 -25.91
C VAL A 110 -23.09 6.67 -24.86
N GLU A 111 -23.89 6.89 -23.82
CA GLU A 111 -23.57 7.76 -22.68
C GLU A 111 -22.52 7.15 -21.75
N GLN A 112 -22.41 5.82 -21.69
CA GLN A 112 -21.43 5.12 -20.87
C GLN A 112 -20.10 4.91 -21.60
N GLN A 113 -20.14 4.66 -22.90
CA GLN A 113 -18.97 4.27 -23.69
C GLN A 113 -17.85 5.31 -23.63
N LYS A 114 -18.16 6.57 -23.97
CA LYS A 114 -17.14 7.64 -24.03
C LYS A 114 -16.50 7.94 -22.68
N PRO A 115 -17.27 8.11 -21.58
CA PRO A 115 -16.69 8.29 -20.25
C PRO A 115 -15.83 7.12 -19.81
N ARG A 116 -16.23 5.87 -20.12
CA ARG A 116 -15.46 4.68 -19.77
C ARG A 116 -14.12 4.61 -20.50
N GLU A 117 -14.14 4.82 -21.82
CA GLU A 117 -12.91 4.89 -22.63
C GLU A 117 -11.97 5.99 -22.13
N GLN A 118 -12.52 7.16 -21.81
CA GLN A 118 -11.75 8.28 -21.28
C GLN A 118 -11.15 7.98 -19.90
N GLN A 119 -11.91 7.34 -19.01
CA GLN A 119 -11.45 6.90 -17.69
C GLN A 119 -10.31 5.89 -17.81
N LEU A 120 -10.46 4.88 -18.67
CA LEU A 120 -9.40 3.89 -18.93
C LEU A 120 -8.15 4.57 -19.49
N ARG A 121 -8.32 5.42 -20.50
CA ARG A 121 -7.20 6.17 -21.09
C ARG A 121 -6.50 7.04 -20.05
N GLN A 122 -7.23 7.77 -19.21
CA GLN A 122 -6.65 8.60 -18.16
C GLN A 122 -5.87 7.77 -17.13
N ALA A 123 -6.41 6.63 -16.71
CA ALA A 123 -5.72 5.72 -15.81
C ALA A 123 -4.40 5.24 -16.42
N LEU A 124 -4.42 4.81 -17.69
CA LEU A 124 -3.25 4.28 -18.39
C LEU A 124 -2.19 5.31 -18.77
N THR A 125 -2.57 6.55 -19.12
CA THR A 125 -1.60 7.56 -19.58
C THR A 125 -1.14 8.52 -18.50
N VAL A 126 -1.83 8.59 -17.35
CA VAL A 126 -1.50 9.53 -16.26
C VAL A 126 -1.13 8.79 -14.99
N ARG A 127 -2.05 7.98 -14.47
CA ARG A 127 -1.89 7.37 -13.14
C ARG A 127 -0.91 6.20 -13.14
N LEU A 128 -1.02 5.33 -14.13
CA LEU A 128 -0.14 4.16 -14.27
C LEU A 128 1.35 4.58 -14.40
N PRO A 129 1.74 5.51 -15.31
CA PRO A 129 3.12 5.98 -15.38
C PRO A 129 3.63 6.54 -14.05
N ALA A 130 2.82 7.32 -13.32
CA ALA A 130 3.22 7.88 -12.03
C ALA A 130 3.55 6.78 -10.99
N ILE A 131 2.76 5.70 -10.94
CA ILE A 131 3.05 4.57 -10.07
C ILE A 131 4.28 3.79 -10.53
N LEU A 132 4.47 3.62 -11.84
CA LEU A 132 5.65 2.95 -12.40
C LEU A 132 6.94 3.74 -12.14
N ASP A 133 6.90 5.06 -12.24
CA ASP A 133 7.99 5.95 -11.87
C ASP A 133 8.31 5.84 -10.38
N TRP A 134 7.29 5.88 -9.52
CA TRP A 134 7.47 5.68 -8.07
C TRP A 134 8.13 4.32 -7.76
N LEU A 135 7.67 3.24 -8.39
CA LEU A 135 8.30 1.91 -8.26
C LEU A 135 9.76 1.90 -8.73
N ALA A 136 10.07 2.61 -9.82
CA ALA A 136 11.43 2.73 -10.33
C ALA A 136 12.34 3.50 -9.34
N PHE A 137 11.84 4.57 -8.72
CA PHE A 137 12.59 5.32 -7.70
C PHE A 137 12.89 4.47 -6.46
N GLN A 138 11.91 3.71 -5.98
CA GLN A 138 12.12 2.81 -4.83
C GLN A 138 13.23 1.78 -5.08
N GLN A 139 13.34 1.23 -6.30
CA GLN A 139 14.42 0.31 -6.65
C GLN A 139 15.81 0.97 -6.61
N VAL A 140 15.92 2.28 -6.87
CA VAL A 140 17.19 3.01 -6.80
C VAL A 140 17.56 3.31 -5.35
N ASP A 141 16.59 3.69 -4.51
CA ASP A 141 16.84 3.99 -3.10
C ASP A 141 17.27 2.75 -2.31
N LEU A 142 16.72 1.57 -2.63
CA LEU A 142 17.14 0.30 -2.03
C LEU A 142 18.58 -0.08 -2.42
N ARG A 143 19.00 0.20 -3.65
CA ARG A 143 20.39 -0.06 -4.10
C ARG A 143 21.41 0.90 -3.51
N ARG A 144 21.00 2.02 -2.92
CA ARG A 144 21.89 2.97 -2.25
C ARG A 144 22.26 2.50 -0.83
N GLY A 145 21.42 1.67 -0.20
CA GLY A 145 21.68 1.05 1.10
C GLY A 145 22.68 -0.12 1.05
N ASP A 146 22.79 -0.79 -0.09
CA ASP A 146 23.72 -1.91 -0.32
C ASP A 146 25.12 -1.47 -0.83
N GLY A 147 25.30 -0.16 -1.07
CA GLY A 147 26.58 0.43 -1.40
C GLY A 147 27.41 0.64 -0.14
N GLY A 148 28.30 -0.31 0.16
CA GLY A 148 29.32 -0.16 1.19
C GLY A 148 30.00 1.21 1.12
N MET A 149 30.33 1.72 2.31
CA MET A 149 31.11 2.93 2.60
C MET A 149 31.73 3.63 1.39
N THR A 150 31.40 4.90 1.24
CA THR A 150 32.30 5.97 0.78
C THR A 150 33.70 5.48 0.38
N THR A 151 33.85 5.02 -0.86
CA THR A 151 35.19 5.04 -1.46
C THR A 151 35.40 6.49 -1.82
N GLU A 152 36.32 7.09 -1.07
CA GLU A 152 36.70 8.49 -1.12
C GLU A 152 36.71 9.04 -2.54
N LEU A 153 36.12 10.23 -2.69
CA LEU A 153 36.45 11.12 -3.79
C LEU A 153 37.98 11.19 -3.89
N PRO A 154 38.61 10.78 -5.00
CA PRO A 154 40.03 11.02 -5.16
C PRO A 154 40.18 12.54 -5.29
N LEU A 155 40.70 13.16 -4.23
CA LEU A 155 41.27 14.49 -4.29
C LEU A 155 42.24 14.52 -5.46
N VAL A 156 41.84 15.23 -6.53
CA VAL A 156 42.69 15.52 -7.67
C VAL A 156 43.80 16.47 -7.18
N GLY A 157 44.85 15.87 -6.62
CA GLY A 157 46.12 16.53 -6.38
C GLY A 157 46.76 16.82 -7.72
N ALA A 158 46.76 18.10 -8.11
CA ALA A 158 47.53 18.60 -9.23
C ALA A 158 49.01 18.25 -9.04
N SER A 159 49.55 17.37 -9.88
CA SER A 159 50.99 17.28 -10.09
C SER A 159 51.29 17.30 -11.58
N ARG A 160 52.15 18.26 -11.92
CA ARG A 160 52.50 18.74 -13.25
C ARG A 160 53.83 18.09 -13.65
N ASN A 161 53.92 17.67 -14.92
CA ASN A 161 55.11 17.43 -15.75
C ASN A 161 55.85 16.07 -15.69
N GLY A 162 55.98 15.44 -16.88
CA GLY A 162 57.08 14.53 -17.23
C GLY A 162 56.72 13.45 -18.26
N PRO A 163 57.30 13.41 -19.48
CA PRO A 163 56.71 12.71 -20.63
C PRO A 163 57.29 11.31 -20.96
N ALA A 164 56.56 10.64 -21.87
CA ALA A 164 56.98 9.63 -22.86
C ALA A 164 57.17 8.17 -22.42
N ARG A 165 56.28 7.30 -22.93
CA ARG A 165 56.64 6.35 -24.01
C ARG A 165 55.42 5.72 -24.65
N ALA A 166 55.35 5.89 -25.97
CA ALA A 166 54.38 5.31 -26.87
C ALA A 166 54.41 3.77 -26.84
N ARG A 167 53.23 3.15 -26.88
CA ARG A 167 53.08 1.86 -27.56
C ARG A 167 51.74 1.79 -28.28
N ARG A 168 51.83 2.08 -29.58
CA ARG A 168 50.84 1.77 -30.61
C ARG A 168 50.40 0.31 -30.49
N ARG A 169 49.10 0.05 -30.50
CA ARG A 169 48.54 -1.15 -31.15
C ARG A 169 47.36 -0.73 -32.01
N THR A 170 47.43 -1.22 -33.23
CA THR A 170 46.75 -0.86 -34.46
C THR A 170 45.31 -1.33 -34.51
N VAL A 171 44.49 -0.52 -35.16
CA VAL A 171 43.15 -0.81 -35.68
C VAL A 171 43.24 -1.71 -36.92
N ALA A 172 42.37 -2.71 -37.02
CA ALA A 172 41.69 -3.27 -38.21
C ALA A 172 40.98 -4.58 -37.76
N ALA A 173 39.79 -4.98 -38.20
CA ALA A 173 39.21 -4.81 -39.51
C ALA A 173 37.67 -4.85 -39.48
N VAL A 174 37.13 -4.25 -40.54
CA VAL A 174 35.75 -4.16 -41.03
C VAL A 174 35.26 -5.51 -41.56
N LEU A 175 33.99 -5.83 -41.34
CA LEU A 175 33.17 -6.52 -42.36
C LEU A 175 31.77 -5.90 -42.44
N VAL A 176 31.51 -5.32 -43.61
CA VAL A 176 30.22 -4.90 -44.14
C VAL A 176 29.53 -6.12 -44.75
N GLY A 177 28.22 -6.23 -44.56
CA GLY A 177 27.36 -7.18 -45.25
C GLY A 177 25.92 -6.70 -45.27
N LEU A 178 25.63 -5.79 -46.21
CA LEU A 178 24.32 -5.23 -46.51
C LEU A 178 23.50 -6.27 -47.31
N ALA A 179 22.25 -6.52 -46.92
CA ALA A 179 21.24 -7.10 -47.79
C ALA A 179 19.93 -6.32 -47.65
N VAL A 180 19.60 -5.57 -48.69
CA VAL A 180 18.31 -4.91 -48.96
C VAL A 180 17.48 -5.86 -49.81
N LEU A 181 16.15 -5.82 -49.61
CA LEU A 181 14.99 -6.18 -50.47
C LEU A 181 13.93 -6.76 -49.52
N GLY A 182 12.70 -6.30 -49.39
CA GLY A 182 11.80 -5.52 -50.24
C GLY A 182 10.39 -6.07 -49.94
N GLY A 183 9.34 -5.23 -50.01
CA GLY A 183 7.97 -5.77 -50.00
C GLY A 183 6.95 -4.93 -49.25
N SER A 184 6.54 -3.83 -49.86
CA SER A 184 5.22 -3.25 -49.68
C SER A 184 4.16 -4.16 -50.33
N ALA A 185 3.06 -4.43 -49.63
CA ALA A 185 1.81 -4.87 -50.26
C ALA A 185 0.62 -4.36 -49.44
N ALA A 186 -0.01 -3.31 -49.98
CA ALA A 186 -1.33 -2.86 -49.60
C ALA A 186 -2.38 -3.90 -50.07
N TRP A 187 -3.43 -4.11 -49.27
CA TRP A 187 -4.68 -4.69 -49.75
C TRP A 187 -5.85 -3.81 -49.32
N LEU A 188 -6.46 -3.19 -50.34
CA LEU A 188 -7.85 -2.76 -50.37
C LEU A 188 -8.63 -3.88 -51.07
N ALA A 189 -9.70 -4.37 -50.46
CA ALA A 189 -10.91 -4.83 -51.17
C ALA A 189 -12.05 -5.11 -50.17
N LEU A 190 -13.10 -4.30 -50.28
CA LEU A 190 -14.48 -4.62 -49.86
C LEU A 190 -15.06 -5.72 -50.78
N PRO A 191 -16.18 -6.34 -50.35
CA PRO A 191 -17.37 -6.18 -51.17
C PRO A 191 -18.65 -5.84 -50.40
N VAL A 192 -19.51 -5.14 -51.14
CA VAL A 192 -20.88 -4.69 -50.89
C VAL A 192 -21.90 -5.80 -51.17
N GLY A 193 -23.00 -5.81 -50.42
CA GLY A 193 -24.30 -6.40 -50.81
C GLY A 193 -24.93 -7.27 -49.71
N GLY A 194 -26.18 -7.12 -49.28
CA GLY A 194 -27.32 -6.48 -49.94
C GLY A 194 -28.52 -6.17 -49.03
N LYS A 195 -29.53 -5.60 -49.69
CA LYS A 195 -30.74 -4.91 -49.24
C LYS A 195 -31.87 -5.84 -48.75
N GLN A 196 -32.72 -5.34 -47.83
CA GLN A 196 -34.21 -5.34 -47.80
C GLN A 196 -34.67 -5.11 -46.34
N SER A 197 -35.78 -4.44 -45.98
CA SER A 197 -36.95 -3.90 -46.67
C SER A 197 -37.63 -2.87 -45.72
N ALA A 198 -38.54 -2.06 -46.25
CA ALA A 198 -39.14 -0.89 -45.60
C ALA A 198 -40.51 -1.12 -44.89
N ALA A 199 -40.75 -0.29 -43.87
CA ALA A 199 -42.01 0.35 -43.41
C ALA A 199 -43.11 -0.50 -42.69
N PRO A 200 -44.08 0.10 -41.94
CA PRO A 200 -44.32 1.51 -41.51
C PRO A 200 -44.57 1.70 -39.97
N PRO A 201 -44.78 2.94 -39.46
CA PRO A 201 -45.15 3.20 -38.04
C PRO A 201 -46.65 3.45 -37.83
N ALA A 202 -47.18 3.06 -36.65
CA ALA A 202 -48.52 3.41 -36.16
C ALA A 202 -48.59 3.28 -34.60
N PRO A 203 -49.58 3.87 -33.90
CA PRO A 203 -49.32 4.71 -32.71
C PRO A 203 -49.90 4.24 -31.34
N ALA A 204 -49.49 4.98 -30.29
CA ALA A 204 -50.20 5.40 -29.05
C ALA A 204 -50.28 4.51 -27.77
N SER A 205 -49.82 5.14 -26.66
CA SER A 205 -50.35 5.19 -25.26
C SER A 205 -50.25 3.99 -24.30
N PRO A 206 -50.37 4.18 -22.95
CA PRO A 206 -50.13 5.36 -22.09
C PRO A 206 -49.22 5.10 -20.85
N SER A 207 -48.90 6.18 -20.12
CA SER A 207 -48.25 6.23 -18.80
C SER A 207 -48.89 5.37 -17.70
N PRO A 208 -48.09 5.00 -16.69
CA PRO A 208 -48.54 5.03 -15.30
C PRO A 208 -47.79 6.11 -14.49
N SER A 209 -48.59 6.94 -13.81
CA SER A 209 -48.18 7.85 -12.75
C SER A 209 -47.69 7.06 -11.53
N VAL A 210 -46.58 7.48 -10.93
CA VAL A 210 -46.27 7.09 -9.55
C VAL A 210 -45.80 8.30 -8.75
N THR A 211 -46.50 8.49 -7.65
CA THR A 211 -46.47 9.54 -6.65
C THR A 211 -45.12 9.59 -5.93
N ALA A 212 -44.49 10.77 -5.85
CA ALA A 212 -43.34 11.02 -4.99
C ALA A 212 -43.81 11.40 -3.58
N VAL A 213 -43.38 10.65 -2.57
CA VAL A 213 -43.53 10.97 -1.15
C VAL A 213 -42.29 11.74 -0.70
N ALA A 214 -42.45 13.00 -0.31
CA ALA A 214 -41.39 13.79 0.31
C ALA A 214 -41.55 13.76 1.83
N VAL A 215 -40.53 13.28 2.54
CA VAL A 215 -40.42 13.36 4.00
C VAL A 215 -39.42 14.46 4.33
N THR A 216 -39.91 15.55 4.94
CA THR A 216 -39.10 16.65 5.47
C THR A 216 -39.21 16.65 6.99
N ALA A 217 -38.09 16.49 7.69
CA ALA A 217 -37.94 16.73 9.14
C ALA A 217 -36.68 17.60 9.34
N THR A 218 -36.82 18.91 9.63
CA THR A 218 -36.70 19.60 10.95
C THR A 218 -35.32 19.46 11.64
N PRO A 219 -34.84 20.44 12.47
CA PRO A 219 -35.59 21.50 13.14
C PRO A 219 -34.98 22.92 13.15
N ARG A 220 -35.85 23.83 13.62
CA ARG A 220 -35.74 25.28 13.81
C ARG A 220 -35.16 25.61 15.19
N ALA A 221 -34.34 26.65 15.24
CA ALA A 221 -33.75 27.27 16.43
C ALA A 221 -34.77 27.97 17.34
N THR A 222 -34.48 28.09 18.64
CA THR A 222 -34.70 29.32 19.42
C THR A 222 -33.89 29.35 20.72
N THR A 223 -33.70 30.57 21.21
CA THR A 223 -32.68 31.10 22.11
C THR A 223 -33.16 31.30 23.56
N SER A 224 -32.20 31.53 24.46
CA SER A 224 -32.17 32.65 25.44
C SER A 224 -32.25 32.36 26.96
N VAL A 225 -31.46 33.18 27.68
CA VAL A 225 -31.56 33.67 29.08
C VAL A 225 -30.63 33.09 30.18
N ARG A 226 -29.50 33.79 30.40
CA ARG A 226 -29.04 34.61 31.58
C ARG A 226 -29.23 34.14 33.08
N PRO A 227 -28.45 34.72 34.06
CA PRO A 227 -27.87 34.03 35.22
C PRO A 227 -28.26 34.58 36.62
N SER A 228 -27.82 33.89 37.69
CA SER A 228 -27.55 34.33 39.10
C SER A 228 -27.48 33.08 40.01
N ARG A 229 -26.88 32.96 41.21
CA ARG A 229 -26.02 33.74 42.13
C ARG A 229 -25.58 32.77 43.27
N THR A 230 -24.33 32.93 43.72
CA THR A 230 -23.76 32.93 45.10
C THR A 230 -24.18 31.97 46.26
N ALA A 231 -23.13 31.52 46.99
CA ALA A 231 -22.99 31.34 48.46
C ALA A 231 -23.51 30.00 49.07
N THR A 232 -22.95 29.33 50.11
CA THR A 232 -21.97 29.61 51.19
C THR A 232 -21.53 28.28 51.86
N SER A 233 -20.32 28.21 52.47
CA SER A 233 -19.87 27.19 53.46
C SER A 233 -20.65 27.26 54.80
N PRO A 234 -20.59 26.26 55.72
CA PRO A 234 -19.53 26.23 56.76
C PRO A 234 -19.11 24.84 57.36
N THR A 235 -17.80 24.75 57.63
CA THR A 235 -17.01 24.34 58.82
C THR A 235 -17.52 23.44 59.99
N ALA A 236 -16.58 22.59 60.46
CA ALA A 236 -16.26 22.07 61.84
C ALA A 236 -16.75 20.62 62.23
N ARG A 237 -15.91 19.58 62.44
CA ARG A 237 -14.89 19.20 63.51
C ARG A 237 -15.53 18.85 64.88
N PRO A 238 -14.99 18.02 65.83
CA PRO A 238 -13.94 16.96 65.89
C PRO A 238 -14.32 15.62 66.61
N SER A 239 -13.39 14.64 66.55
CA SER A 239 -12.99 13.51 67.46
C SER A 239 -13.85 13.00 68.62
N ARG A 240 -13.88 11.65 68.76
CA ARG A 240 -13.39 10.88 69.95
C ARG A 240 -13.46 9.35 69.74
N THR A 241 -12.31 8.68 69.88
CA THR A 241 -12.12 7.25 70.25
C THR A 241 -12.27 7.09 71.79
N PRO A 242 -12.50 5.90 72.42
CA PRO A 242 -11.64 4.69 72.32
C PRO A 242 -12.29 3.30 72.57
N SER A 243 -11.42 2.25 72.57
CA SER A 243 -11.57 0.88 73.12
C SER A 243 -12.26 -0.16 72.21
N GLY A 244 -11.74 -1.38 71.97
CA GLY A 244 -10.62 -2.11 72.55
C GLY A 244 -10.24 -3.35 71.71
N LYS A 245 -9.08 -3.92 72.07
CA LYS A 245 -8.30 -5.03 71.48
C LYS A 245 -9.10 -6.36 71.42
N PRO A 246 -8.90 -7.21 70.39
CA PRO A 246 -7.94 -8.31 70.54
C PRO A 246 -6.92 -8.38 69.40
N THR A 247 -5.70 -8.78 69.74
CA THR A 247 -4.57 -8.99 68.85
C THR A 247 -4.79 -10.21 67.96
N PRO A 248 -4.77 -10.09 66.62
CA PRO A 248 -4.54 -11.23 65.75
C PRO A 248 -3.03 -11.46 65.69
N THR A 249 -2.64 -12.68 66.05
CA THR A 249 -1.35 -13.30 65.75
C THR A 249 -0.91 -12.93 64.32
N ALA A 250 0.25 -12.29 64.20
CA ALA A 250 0.87 -11.99 62.93
C ALA A 250 1.17 -13.32 62.22
N THR A 251 0.26 -13.73 61.35
CA THR A 251 0.55 -14.70 60.30
C THR A 251 1.63 -14.04 59.47
N ALA A 252 2.83 -14.61 59.46
CA ALA A 252 3.91 -14.18 58.58
C ALA A 252 3.35 -14.21 57.16
N ALA A 253 3.03 -13.02 56.63
CA ALA A 253 2.64 -12.88 55.25
C ALA A 253 3.82 -13.38 54.42
N VAL A 254 3.55 -14.38 53.58
CA VAL A 254 4.46 -14.79 52.53
C VAL A 254 4.92 -13.51 51.82
N PRO A 255 6.23 -13.23 51.72
CA PRO A 255 6.70 -12.03 51.05
C PRO A 255 6.12 -12.03 49.63
N PRO A 256 5.58 -10.90 49.15
CA PRO A 256 5.06 -10.82 47.80
C PRO A 256 6.14 -11.29 46.83
N PRO A 257 5.79 -12.06 45.78
CA PRO A 257 6.75 -12.50 44.80
C PRO A 257 7.53 -11.28 44.28
N PRO A 258 8.85 -11.40 44.04
CA PRO A 258 9.64 -10.30 43.53
C PRO A 258 8.96 -9.75 42.27
N PRO A 259 8.85 -8.41 42.11
CA PRO A 259 8.24 -7.84 40.92
C PRO A 259 8.93 -8.42 39.69
N PRO A 260 8.19 -8.71 38.62
CA PRO A 260 8.80 -9.22 37.41
C PRO A 260 9.92 -8.27 36.97
N PRO A 261 10.98 -8.79 36.33
CA PRO A 261 11.92 -7.93 35.63
C PRO A 261 11.12 -7.00 34.70
N LEU A 262 11.70 -5.86 34.37
CA LEU A 262 11.19 -4.86 33.41
C LEU A 262 10.11 -5.40 32.46
N THR A 263 8.98 -4.71 32.38
CA THR A 263 7.86 -5.07 31.50
C THR A 263 7.96 -4.29 30.20
N ALA A 264 7.49 -4.85 29.08
CA ALA A 264 7.41 -4.12 27.82
C ALA A 264 6.08 -4.40 27.11
N ARG A 265 5.53 -3.35 26.48
CA ARG A 265 4.38 -3.44 25.61
C ARG A 265 4.79 -3.01 24.21
N TYR A 266 4.48 -3.84 23.22
CA TYR A 266 4.65 -3.55 21.81
C TYR A 266 3.31 -3.14 21.20
N GLU A 267 3.35 -2.18 20.29
CA GLU A 267 2.21 -1.78 19.47
C GLU A 267 2.68 -1.36 18.08
N THR A 268 1.89 -1.66 17.05
CA THR A 268 2.12 -1.16 15.69
C THR A 268 1.37 0.17 15.55
N ASP A 269 2.10 1.29 15.59
CA ASP A 269 1.52 2.64 15.54
C ASP A 269 0.96 2.96 14.15
N SER A 270 1.70 2.60 13.09
CA SER A 270 1.25 2.75 11.70
C SER A 270 1.74 1.60 10.82
N SER A 271 0.94 1.24 9.82
CA SER A 271 1.31 0.21 8.83
C SER A 271 1.46 0.83 7.44
N ARG A 272 2.44 0.36 6.66
CA ARG A 272 2.68 0.73 5.26
C ARG A 272 2.87 -0.54 4.42
N LEU A 273 2.84 -0.37 3.10
CA LEU A 273 2.91 -1.49 2.14
C LEU A 273 4.15 -2.37 2.33
N PHE A 274 5.30 -1.79 2.69
CA PHE A 274 6.56 -2.51 2.85
C PHE A 274 7.18 -2.22 4.21
N GLY A 275 6.36 -2.24 5.26
CA GLY A 275 6.85 -2.00 6.61
C GLY A 275 5.81 -1.42 7.55
N TYR A 276 6.28 -0.97 8.70
CA TYR A 276 5.43 -0.38 9.73
C TYR A 276 6.29 0.41 10.70
N THR A 277 5.66 1.27 11.49
CA THR A 277 6.30 1.92 12.64
C THR A 277 5.94 1.14 13.89
N GLY A 278 6.95 0.60 14.56
CA GLY A 278 6.79 -0.08 15.85
C GLY A 278 6.99 0.89 17.00
N GLU A 279 6.13 0.81 18.00
CA GLU A 279 6.30 1.48 19.28
C GLU A 279 6.46 0.45 20.39
N VAL A 280 7.42 0.70 21.29
CA VAL A 280 7.59 -0.11 22.50
C VAL A 280 7.63 0.80 23.72
N VAL A 281 6.80 0.46 24.71
CA VAL A 281 6.79 1.10 26.03
C VAL A 281 7.41 0.14 27.04
N VAL A 282 8.59 0.48 27.54
CA VAL A 282 9.29 -0.24 28.60
C VAL A 282 8.89 0.35 29.95
N GLY A 283 8.48 -0.47 30.89
CA GLY A 283 8.08 -0.10 32.24
C GLY A 283 8.94 -0.79 33.30
N ASN A 284 9.25 -0.07 34.37
CA ASN A 284 9.89 -0.61 35.55
C ASN A 284 8.90 -0.66 36.72
N PRO A 285 8.15 -1.75 36.92
CA PRO A 285 7.20 -1.86 38.03
C PRO A 285 7.89 -2.05 39.39
N ALA A 286 9.22 -2.23 39.42
CA ALA A 286 9.95 -2.45 40.66
C ALA A 286 10.09 -1.15 41.48
N ALA A 287 10.27 -1.32 42.81
CA ALA A 287 10.51 -0.23 43.74
C ALA A 287 11.96 0.33 43.67
N THR A 288 12.82 -0.26 42.84
CA THR A 288 14.21 0.15 42.64
C THR A 288 14.45 0.56 41.19
N PRO A 289 15.28 1.60 40.93
CA PRO A 289 15.65 1.96 39.56
C PRO A 289 16.37 0.82 38.84
N ALA A 290 16.09 0.64 37.55
CA ALA A 290 16.85 -0.22 36.66
C ALA A 290 18.00 0.61 36.06
N ALA A 291 19.24 0.17 36.24
CA ALA A 291 20.42 0.90 35.76
C ALA A 291 20.46 1.02 34.22
N SER A 292 19.91 0.03 33.54
CA SER A 292 19.72 -0.01 32.09
C SER A 292 18.60 -1.00 31.76
N TRP A 293 18.19 -1.00 30.50
CA TRP A 293 17.22 -1.93 29.96
C TRP A 293 17.64 -2.36 28.57
N ALA A 294 17.17 -3.55 28.17
CA ALA A 294 17.39 -4.11 26.85
C ALA A 294 16.11 -4.80 26.37
N VAL A 295 15.63 -4.39 25.19
CA VAL A 295 14.54 -5.05 24.48
C VAL A 295 15.11 -5.70 23.24
N VAL A 296 14.90 -7.00 23.08
CA VAL A 296 15.31 -7.75 21.88
C VAL A 296 14.07 -8.00 21.04
N VAL A 297 14.07 -7.48 19.82
CA VAL A 297 13.01 -7.68 18.83
C VAL A 297 13.58 -8.50 17.68
N THR A 298 12.92 -9.58 17.30
CA THR A 298 13.31 -10.40 16.14
C THR A 298 12.34 -10.15 15.01
N PHE A 299 12.88 -9.81 13.85
CA PHE A 299 12.13 -9.59 12.62
C PHE A 299 12.29 -10.78 11.68
N ALA A 300 11.49 -10.80 10.63
CA ALA A 300 11.62 -11.84 9.62
C ALA A 300 12.85 -11.60 8.73
N ASP A 301 13.16 -12.60 7.90
CA ASP A 301 14.22 -12.49 6.91
C ASP A 301 13.96 -11.35 5.92
N GLY A 302 14.97 -10.51 5.73
CA GLY A 302 14.90 -9.39 4.79
C GLY A 302 14.24 -8.12 5.34
N SER A 303 13.83 -8.10 6.61
CA SER A 303 13.42 -6.85 7.27
C SER A 303 14.64 -6.00 7.64
N THR A 304 14.56 -4.69 7.43
CA THR A 304 15.54 -3.71 7.93
C THR A 304 14.86 -2.74 8.88
N VAL A 305 15.60 -2.21 9.85
CA VAL A 305 15.08 -1.23 10.80
C VAL A 305 15.88 0.06 10.69
N ASP A 306 15.15 1.16 10.55
CA ASP A 306 15.66 2.52 10.44
C ASP A 306 14.97 3.42 11.48
N ASP A 307 15.42 4.68 11.55
CA ASP A 307 14.77 5.77 12.30
C ASP A 307 14.38 5.42 13.75
N VAL A 308 15.37 4.96 14.52
CA VAL A 308 15.17 4.61 15.93
C VAL A 308 15.18 5.86 16.80
N GLU A 309 14.07 6.13 17.47
CA GLU A 309 13.89 7.26 18.38
C GLU A 309 13.70 6.80 19.82
N GLY A 310 14.42 7.42 20.77
CA GLY A 310 14.25 7.12 22.21
C GLY A 310 15.01 5.89 22.72
N ALA A 311 15.83 5.25 21.88
CA ALA A 311 16.69 4.14 22.23
C ALA A 311 17.96 4.13 21.37
N GLU A 312 19.01 3.47 21.86
CA GLU A 312 20.14 3.01 21.05
C GLU A 312 19.81 1.63 20.49
N SER A 313 20.20 1.34 19.25
CA SER A 313 19.96 0.04 18.62
C SER A 313 21.26 -0.65 18.20
N ARG A 314 21.27 -1.97 18.34
CA ARG A 314 22.33 -2.85 17.83
C ARG A 314 21.69 -4.05 17.14
N GLN A 315 22.01 -4.22 15.87
CA GLN A 315 21.52 -5.34 15.07
C GLN A 315 22.52 -6.51 15.08
N ASP A 316 21.98 -7.71 15.24
CA ASP A 316 22.69 -8.99 15.07
C ASP A 316 21.81 -9.92 14.22
N GLY A 317 22.12 -9.98 12.92
CA GLY A 317 21.28 -10.66 11.94
C GLY A 317 19.84 -10.11 11.92
N ARG A 318 18.89 -10.94 12.35
CA ARG A 318 17.44 -10.64 12.35
C ARG A 318 16.95 -10.08 13.68
N SER A 319 17.80 -10.11 14.71
CA SER A 319 17.46 -9.64 16.04
C SER A 319 18.10 -8.27 16.27
N ILE A 320 17.30 -7.33 16.76
CA ILE A 320 17.75 -5.99 17.12
C ILE A 320 17.57 -5.83 18.62
N THR A 321 18.66 -5.43 19.28
CA THR A 321 18.66 -5.09 20.68
C THR A 321 18.56 -3.58 20.82
N PHE A 322 17.48 -3.11 21.42
CA PHE A 322 17.28 -1.72 21.79
C PHE A 322 17.67 -1.53 23.26
N THR A 323 18.48 -0.53 23.54
CA THR A 323 18.94 -0.18 24.89
C THR A 323 18.72 1.28 25.19
N GLY A 324 18.62 1.62 26.47
CA GLY A 324 18.53 3.02 26.88
C GLY A 324 18.99 3.26 28.30
N ALA A 325 18.85 4.52 28.72
CA ALA A 325 19.27 4.99 30.03
C ALA A 325 18.47 4.36 31.18
N ALA A 326 18.93 4.60 32.40
CA ALA A 326 18.30 4.08 33.61
C ALA A 326 16.81 4.44 33.71
N LEU A 327 15.95 3.44 33.99
CA LEU A 327 14.54 3.67 34.29
C LEU A 327 14.35 3.85 35.80
N PRO A 328 13.76 4.97 36.26
CA PRO A 328 13.36 5.14 37.65
C PRO A 328 12.42 4.02 38.13
N ALA A 329 12.33 3.84 39.46
CA ALA A 329 11.32 2.98 40.06
C ALA A 329 9.91 3.49 39.69
N GLY A 330 9.05 2.61 39.19
CA GLY A 330 7.72 2.97 38.67
C GLY A 330 7.74 3.80 37.37
N GLY A 331 8.91 4.01 36.76
CA GLY A 331 9.06 4.80 35.54
C GLY A 331 8.75 3.99 34.27
N SER A 332 8.58 4.71 33.16
CA SER A 332 8.44 4.14 31.83
C SER A 332 9.22 4.95 30.79
N GLN A 333 9.67 4.27 29.73
CA GLN A 333 10.34 4.85 28.58
C GLN A 333 9.68 4.33 27.32
N THR A 334 9.39 5.21 26.37
CA THR A 334 8.89 4.84 25.05
C THR A 334 9.99 5.02 24.01
N PHE A 335 10.08 4.09 23.07
CA PHE A 335 10.89 4.24 21.87
C PHE A 335 10.13 3.76 20.64
N ARG A 336 10.51 4.31 19.49
CA ARG A 336 9.91 4.02 18.19
C ARG A 336 10.98 3.63 17.19
N PHE A 337 10.59 2.88 16.19
CA PHE A 337 11.46 2.50 15.09
C PHE A 337 10.64 2.18 13.85
N ASP A 338 11.25 2.41 12.70
CA ASP A 338 10.66 2.15 11.40
C ASP A 338 11.18 0.84 10.83
N VAL A 339 10.28 -0.08 10.53
CA VAL A 339 10.61 -1.34 9.86
C VAL A 339 10.35 -1.17 8.37
N ARG A 340 11.28 -1.64 7.54
CA ARG A 340 11.06 -1.93 6.13
C ARG A 340 11.05 -3.44 5.97
N ASP A 341 10.03 -3.97 5.33
CA ASP A 341 9.86 -5.40 5.12
C ASP A 341 9.48 -5.63 3.65
N ASN A 342 10.10 -6.61 3.00
CA ASN A 342 9.84 -6.94 1.61
C ASN A 342 8.51 -7.70 1.42
N ARG A 343 7.85 -8.13 2.50
CA ARG A 343 6.56 -8.81 2.48
C ARG A 343 5.42 -7.78 2.64
N PRO A 344 4.49 -7.70 1.68
CA PRO A 344 3.42 -6.69 1.68
C PRO A 344 2.49 -6.70 2.90
N LYS A 345 2.45 -7.83 3.63
CA LYS A 345 1.53 -8.07 4.75
C LYS A 345 2.20 -8.10 6.12
N ALA A 346 3.49 -7.85 6.22
CA ALA A 346 4.19 -7.83 7.50
C ALA A 346 3.75 -6.61 8.32
N ARG A 347 3.15 -6.84 9.49
CA ARG A 347 2.64 -5.77 10.37
C ARG A 347 3.17 -5.82 11.80
N THR A 348 3.86 -6.90 12.17
CA THR A 348 4.40 -7.13 13.51
C THR A 348 5.72 -7.92 13.42
N PRO A 349 6.59 -7.82 14.43
CA PRO A 349 7.80 -8.63 14.51
C PRO A 349 7.48 -10.10 14.82
N GLU A 350 8.45 -11.00 14.64
CA GLU A 350 8.30 -12.41 15.00
C GLU A 350 8.30 -12.61 16.52
N SER A 351 9.08 -11.81 17.23
CA SER A 351 9.11 -11.81 18.70
C SER A 351 9.64 -10.49 19.26
N CYS A 352 9.27 -10.19 20.51
CA CYS A 352 9.77 -9.07 21.30
C CYS A 352 9.92 -9.55 22.72
N THR A 353 11.08 -9.30 23.33
CA THR A 353 11.35 -9.64 24.73
C THR A 353 12.10 -8.52 25.44
N VAL A 354 11.88 -8.36 26.75
CA VAL A 354 12.58 -7.43 27.63
C VAL A 354 13.16 -8.20 28.81
N GLY A 355 14.49 -8.19 28.96
CA GLY A 355 15.16 -8.99 30.00
C GLY A 355 14.78 -10.48 29.97
N GLY A 356 14.46 -11.02 28.79
CA GLY A 356 13.99 -12.41 28.59
C GLY A 356 12.49 -12.65 28.73
N ASN A 357 11.68 -11.65 29.13
CA ASN A 357 10.23 -11.78 29.21
C ASN A 357 9.56 -11.29 27.92
N PRO A 358 8.53 -11.98 27.40
CA PRO A 358 7.83 -11.54 26.19
C PRO A 358 7.14 -10.20 26.39
N CYS A 359 7.19 -9.34 25.36
CA CYS A 359 6.41 -8.11 25.32
C CYS A 359 4.92 -8.44 25.18
N THR A 360 4.06 -7.65 25.80
CA THR A 360 2.60 -7.75 25.60
C THR A 360 2.17 -6.98 24.35
N GLY A 361 1.12 -7.43 23.66
CA GLY A 361 0.53 -6.69 22.52
C GLY A 361 1.07 -7.07 21.13
N LEU A 362 1.90 -8.12 21.08
CA LEU A 362 2.44 -8.70 19.86
C LEU A 362 1.40 -9.53 19.11
#